data_AF-A0A1I7EFL0-F1
#
_entry.id   AF-A0A1I7EFL0-F1
#
_cell.length_a   1.000
_cell.length_b   1.000
_cell.length_c   1.000
_cell.angle_alpha   90.00
_cell.angle_beta   90.00
_cell.angle_gamma   90.00
#
_symmetry.space_group_name_H-M   'P 1'
#
loop_
_entity.id
_entity.type
_entity.pdbx_description
1 polymer ?
#
loop_
_entity_poly.entity_id
_entity_poly.type
_entity_poly.pdbx_seq_one_letter_code
_entity_poly.pdbx_strand_id
1 'polypeptide(L)' 'MSPIAYTATIIAAIVVLFVWNKLPVVVVAMATAVALWGTGVLTIDQALGGFGDPAS' A
#
# COMPACT_ATOMS: atom_id res chain seq x y z
N MET A 1 -16.48 0.43 -4.71
CA MET A 1 -16.37 1.18 -3.44
C MET A 1 -15.83 2.56 -3.78
N SER A 2 -15.99 3.59 -2.94
CA SER A 2 -15.39 4.90 -3.23
C SER A 2 -13.86 4.83 -3.09
N PRO A 3 -13.08 5.70 -3.77
CA PRO A 3 -11.62 5.71 -3.63
C PRO A 3 -11.16 5.81 -2.18
N ILE A 4 -11.84 6.65 -1.38
CA ILE A 4 -11.57 6.79 0.06
C ILE A 4 -11.80 5.48 0.83
N ALA A 5 -12.83 4.71 0.47
CA ALA A 5 -13.12 3.43 1.12
C ALA A 5 -12.06 2.37 0.80
N TYR A 6 -11.56 2.33 -0.44
CA TYR A 6 -10.44 1.46 -0.80
C TYR A 6 -9.18 1.84 -0.01
N THR A 7 -8.80 3.11 -0.02
CA THR A 7 -7.61 3.60 0.71
C THR A 7 -7.71 3.29 2.21
N ALA A 8 -8.84 3.60 2.85
CA ALA A 8 -9.02 3.33 4.28
C ALA A 8 -8.93 1.83 4.61
N THR A 9 -9.52 0.97 3.76
CA THR A 9 -9.48 -0.48 3.95
C THR A 9 -8.05 -1.02 3.78
N ILE A 10 -7.32 -0.56 2.76
CA ILE A 10 -5.94 -0.96 2.50
C ILE A 10 -5.05 -0.55 3.68
N ILE A 11 -5.15 0.70 4.15
CA ILE A 11 -4.41 1.19 5.33
C ILE A 11 -4.71 0.32 6.56
N ALA A 12 -5.99 0.06 6.85
CA ALA A 12 -6.37 -0.76 8.00
C ALA A 12 -5.77 -2.18 7.91
N ALA A 13 -5.80 -2.79 6.71
CA ALA A 13 -5.20 -4.10 6.49
C ALA A 13 -3.68 -4.08 6.71
N ILE A 14 -2.98 -3.07 6.20
CA ILE A 14 -1.52 -2.91 6.36
C ILE A 14 -1.14 -2.74 7.83
N VAL A 15 -1.90 -1.95 8.59
CA VAL A 15 -1.69 -1.79 10.03
C VAL A 15 -1.80 -3.13 10.75
N VAL A 16 -2.82 -3.93 10.43
CA VAL A 16 -2.97 -5.28 11.00
C VAL A 16 -1.78 -6.17 10.64
N LEU A 17 -1.32 -6.16 9.38
CA LEU A 17 -0.16 -6.94 8.96
C LEU A 17 1.13 -6.51 9.69
N PHE A 18 1.31 -5.21 9.92
CA PHE A 18 2.44 -4.69 10.68
C PHE A 18 2.41 -5.10 12.15
N VAL A 19 1.26 -4.92 12.80
CA VAL A 19 1.07 -5.33 14.21
C VAL A 19 1.26 -6.84 14.36
N TRP A 20 0.85 -7.62 13.35
CA TRP A 20 1.01 -9.07 13.36
C TRP A 20 2.48 -9.52 13.25
N ASN A 21 3.36 -8.70 12.67
CA ASN A 21 4.81 -8.90 12.60
C ASN A 21 5.24 -10.31 12.11
N LYS A 22 4.46 -10.90 11.19
CA LYS A 22 4.76 -12.22 10.60
C LYS A 22 5.22 -12.17 9.15
N LEU A 23 5.08 -11.01 8.51
CA LEU A 23 5.51 -10.81 7.12
C LEU A 23 6.66 -9.81 7.07
N PRO A 24 7.65 -10.02 6.17
CA PRO A 24 8.68 -9.03 5.94
C PRO A 24 8.07 -7.70 5.50
N VAL A 25 8.57 -6.59 6.05
CA VAL A 25 8.09 -5.23 5.73
C VAL A 25 8.05 -4.95 4.23
N VAL A 26 9.08 -5.41 3.50
CA VAL A 26 9.17 -5.22 2.05
C VAL A 26 7.99 -5.87 1.33
N VAL A 27 7.55 -7.05 1.77
CA VAL A 27 6.40 -7.74 1.15
C VAL A 27 5.11 -6.95 1.38
N VAL A 28 4.92 -6.42 2.59
CA VAL A 28 3.74 -5.58 2.91
C VAL A 28 3.74 -4.29 2.08
N ALA A 29 4.90 -3.65 1.93
CA ALA A 29 5.05 -2.45 1.10
C ALA A 29 4.74 -2.73 -0.38
N MET A 30 5.28 -3.82 -0.95
CA MET A 30 4.99 -4.22 -2.33
C MET A 30 3.50 -4.55 -2.52
N ALA A 31 2.90 -5.28 -1.59
CA ALA A 31 1.47 -5.61 -1.64
C ALA A 31 0.59 -4.36 -1.59
N THR A 32 1.01 -3.33 -0.83
CA THR A 32 0.32 -2.04 -0.74
C THR A 32 0.27 -1.33 -2.09
N ALA A 33 1.42 -1.23 -2.77
CA ALA A 33 1.52 -0.61 -4.09
C ALA A 33 0.64 -1.35 -5.12
N VAL A 34 0.70 -2.68 -5.11
CA VAL A 34 -0.14 -3.53 -5.99
C VAL A 34 -1.63 -3.36 -5.67
N ALA A 35 -2.01 -3.26 -4.40
CA ALA A 35 -3.41 -3.09 -4.00
C ALA A 35 -3.97 -1.72 -4.43
N LEU A 36 -3.20 -0.65 -4.29
CA LEU A 36 -3.60 0.69 -4.71
C LEU A 36 -3.73 0.82 -6.24
N TRP A 37 -2.82 0.19 -6.99
CA TRP A 37 -2.93 0.10 -8.44
C TRP A 37 -4.10 -0.79 -8.89
N GLY A 38 -4.24 -1.98 -8.30
CA GLY A 38 -5.27 -2.96 -8.67
C GLY A 38 -6.70 -2.50 -8.35
N THR A 39 -6.86 -1.59 -7.38
CA THR A 39 -8.16 -0.93 -7.08
C THR A 39 -8.42 0.30 -7.95
N GLY A 40 -7.45 0.74 -8.76
CA GLY A 40 -7.53 1.94 -9.59
C GLY A 40 -7.47 3.24 -8.81
N VAL A 41 -7.09 3.20 -7.52
CA VAL A 41 -6.92 4.40 -6.69
C VAL A 41 -5.71 5.21 -7.16
N LEU A 42 -4.64 4.51 -7.58
CA LEU A 42 -3.44 5.11 -8.15
C LEU A 42 -3.14 4.52 -9.52
N THR A 43 -2.54 5.31 -10.40
CA THR A 43 -1.88 4.77 -11.61
C THR A 43 -0.62 4.00 -11.21
N ILE A 44 -0.08 3.20 -12.13
CA ILE A 44 1.13 2.42 -11.85
C ILE A 44 2.33 3.32 -11.53
N ASP A 45 2.49 4.45 -12.24
CA ASP A 45 3.57 5.40 -11.99
C ASP A 45 3.45 6.06 -10.62
N GLN A 46 2.23 6.38 -10.20
CA GLN A 46 1.96 6.95 -8.86
C GLN A 46 2.18 5.92 -7.75
N ALA A 47 1.74 4.67 -7.96
CA ALA A 47 1.93 3.60 -6.99
C ALA A 47 3.41 3.25 -6.79
N LEU A 48 4.23 3.43 -7.83
CA LEU A 48 5.68 3.19 -7.78
C LEU A 48 6.49 4.44 -7.43
N GLY A 49 5.90 5.63 -7.43
CA GLY A 49 6.61 6.90 -7.25
C GLY A 49 7.33 7.08 -5.91
N GLY A 50 6.90 6.35 -4.86
CA GLY A 50 7.58 6.36 -3.55
C GLY A 50 8.81 5.43 -3.48
N PHE A 51 9.00 4.53 -4.45
CA PHE A 51 10.16 3.64 -4.47
C PHE A 51 11.40 4.41 -4.94
N GLY A 52 12.28 4.74 -4.01
CA GLY A 52 13.49 5.51 -4.29
C GLY A 52 13.43 6.97 -3.83
N ASP A 53 12.31 7.40 -3.25
CA ASP A 53 12.23 8.67 -2.54
C ASP A 53 13.11 8.58 -1.26
N PRO A 54 14.12 9.47 -1.10
CA PRO A 54 14.89 9.50 0.14
C PRO A 54 13.95 9.82 1.30
N ALA A 55 14.00 9.01 2.35
CA ALA A 55 13.17 9.17 3.55
C ALA A 55 13.59 10.36 4.44
N SER A 56 14.12 11.43 3.84
CA SER A 56 14.74 12.59 4.48
C SER A 56 13.80 13.78 4.60
#